data_AF-A0A1H2WMW7-F1
#
_entry.id   AF-A0A1H2WMW7-F1
#
_cell.length_a   1.000
_cell.length_b   1.000
_cell.length_c   1.000
_cell.angle_alpha   90.00
_cell.angle_beta   90.00
_cell.angle_gamma   90.00
#
_symmetry.space_group_name_H-M   'P 1'
#
loop_
_entity.id
_entity.type
_entity.pdbx_description
1 polymer ?
#
loop_
_entity_poly.entity_id
_entity_poly.type
_entity_poly.pdbx_seq_one_letter_code
_entity_poly.pdbx_strand_id
1 'polypeptide(L)'
;MKNSGKINFTFLKELNSNIKSNDDTLRENAFKTLNALELQDQNPGIQMYAVYLMGKHHYLNAKSGKVLENYYKAHQSFKKVFKIARIHRVNVKNPKYYFKYAESALRLSQHVWCLHEQERLVTLAKNISDNSLKNLFPNSSSFKWLKNTLDS
;
A
#
# COMPACT_ATOMS: atom_id res chain seq x y z
N MET A 1 -5.91 25.82 -16.45
CA MET A 1 -4.63 26.10 -15.73
C MET A 1 -4.06 24.78 -15.25
N LYS A 2 -2.94 24.30 -15.82
CA LYS A 2 -2.21 23.14 -15.30
C LYS A 2 -1.45 23.61 -14.06
N ASN A 3 -1.83 23.11 -12.89
CA ASN A 3 -1.13 23.41 -11.65
C ASN A 3 0.22 22.67 -11.69
N SER A 4 1.24 23.31 -12.26
CA SER A 4 2.61 22.76 -12.42
C SER A 4 3.43 22.86 -11.13
N GLY A 5 2.78 22.64 -9.98
CA GLY A 5 3.50 22.38 -8.74
C GLY A 5 4.35 21.14 -8.94
N LYS A 6 5.67 21.29 -8.90
CA LYS A 6 6.64 20.21 -9.11
C LYS A 6 6.31 19.05 -8.16
N ILE A 7 5.89 17.90 -8.70
CA ILE A 7 5.56 16.71 -7.91
C ILE A 7 6.79 16.37 -7.05
N ASN A 8 6.62 16.38 -5.73
CA ASN A 8 7.69 16.12 -4.78
C ASN A 8 7.13 15.47 -3.51
N PHE A 9 8.01 15.04 -2.61
CA PHE A 9 7.59 14.39 -1.37
C PHE A 9 6.79 15.28 -0.43
N THR A 10 7.00 16.60 -0.43
CA THR A 10 6.22 17.55 0.37
C THR A 10 4.78 17.59 -0.12
N PHE A 11 4.57 17.77 -1.41
CA PHE A 11 3.26 17.71 -2.04
C PHE A 11 2.55 16.37 -1.78
N LEU A 12 3.25 15.25 -1.95
CA LEU A 12 2.66 13.92 -1.65
C LEU A 12 2.37 13.73 -0.14
N LYS A 13 3.11 14.38 0.76
CA LYS A 13 2.83 14.36 2.20
C LYS A 13 1.57 15.14 2.54
N GLU A 14 1.30 16.26 1.86
CA GLU A 14 0.06 17.02 2.00
C GLU A 14 -1.15 16.18 1.54
N LEU A 15 -1.07 15.56 0.36
CA LEU A 15 -2.10 14.64 -0.12
C LEU A 15 -2.32 13.48 0.86
N ASN A 16 -1.25 12.94 1.44
CA ASN A 16 -1.35 11.89 2.45
C ASN A 16 -2.04 12.33 3.74
N SER A 17 -1.87 13.58 4.18
CA SER A 17 -2.59 14.13 5.33
C SER A 17 -4.09 14.19 5.02
N ASN A 18 -4.47 14.65 3.84
CA ASN A 18 -5.86 14.67 3.39
C ASN A 18 -6.44 13.27 3.19
N ILE A 19 -5.66 12.30 2.69
CA ILE A 19 -6.12 10.90 2.57
C ILE A 19 -6.45 10.29 3.95
N LYS A 20 -5.72 10.69 5.00
CA LYS A 20 -5.94 10.21 6.36
C LYS A 20 -7.02 10.97 7.12
N SER A 21 -7.59 12.04 6.55
CA SER A 21 -8.62 12.79 7.25
C SER A 21 -9.85 11.92 7.50
N ASN A 22 -10.57 12.21 8.58
CA ASN A 22 -11.89 11.63 8.83
C ASN A 22 -12.97 12.22 7.92
N ASP A 23 -12.65 13.30 7.18
CA ASP A 23 -13.49 13.87 6.14
C ASP A 23 -13.33 13.07 4.84
N ASP A 24 -14.42 12.43 4.39
CA ASP A 24 -14.46 11.63 3.17
C ASP A 24 -14.33 12.48 1.90
N THR A 25 -14.84 13.73 1.90
CA THR A 25 -14.71 14.64 0.75
C THR A 25 -13.27 15.05 0.54
N LEU A 26 -12.56 15.42 1.61
CA LEU A 26 -11.13 15.73 1.56
C LEU A 26 -10.30 14.53 1.11
N ARG A 27 -10.63 13.34 1.61
CA ARG A 27 -9.97 12.08 1.23
C ARG A 27 -10.14 11.79 -0.26
N GLU A 28 -11.36 11.85 -0.78
CA GLU A 28 -11.65 11.60 -2.19
C GLU A 28 -11.02 12.64 -3.12
N ASN A 29 -11.02 13.92 -2.73
CA ASN A 29 -10.39 14.98 -3.53
C ASN A 29 -8.86 14.80 -3.60
N ALA A 30 -8.23 14.42 -2.50
CA ALA A 30 -6.81 14.11 -2.48
C ALA A 30 -6.48 12.89 -3.35
N PHE A 31 -7.33 11.86 -3.33
CA PHE A 31 -7.16 10.69 -4.19
C PHE A 31 -7.36 11.02 -5.68
N LYS A 32 -8.36 11.81 -6.04
CA LYS A 32 -8.55 12.30 -7.42
C LYS A 32 -7.33 13.08 -7.91
N THR A 33 -6.81 13.97 -7.07
CA THR A 33 -5.59 14.74 -7.37
C THR A 33 -4.40 13.80 -7.60
N LEU A 34 -4.23 12.82 -6.72
CA LEU A 34 -3.17 11.82 -6.82
C LEU A 34 -3.27 10.96 -8.09
N ASN A 35 -4.49 10.57 -8.47
CA ASN A 35 -4.75 9.73 -9.65
C ASN A 35 -4.57 10.49 -10.98
N ALA A 36 -4.68 11.81 -10.95
CA ALA A 36 -4.45 12.69 -12.10
C ALA A 36 -2.95 13.04 -12.32
N LEU A 37 -2.05 12.60 -11.44
CA LEU A 37 -0.62 12.90 -11.58
C LEU A 37 0.03 12.08 -12.71
N GLU A 38 0.80 12.75 -13.55
CA GLU A 38 1.70 12.12 -14.50
C GLU A 38 3.02 11.73 -13.80
N LEU A 39 3.18 10.44 -13.52
CA LEU A 39 4.28 9.92 -12.70
C LEU A 39 5.45 9.34 -13.51
N GLN A 40 5.32 9.18 -14.82
CA GLN A 40 6.27 8.40 -15.65
C GLN A 40 7.70 8.94 -15.57
N ASP A 41 7.86 10.27 -15.61
CA ASP A 41 9.17 10.95 -15.58
C ASP A 41 9.64 11.31 -14.17
N GLN A 42 8.89 10.93 -13.13
CA GLN A 42 9.25 11.22 -11.75
C GLN A 42 10.27 10.21 -11.23
N ASN A 43 11.08 10.61 -10.24
CA ASN A 43 12.02 9.67 -9.63
C ASN A 43 11.27 8.46 -9.01
N PRO A 44 11.88 7.27 -8.98
CA PRO A 44 11.20 6.05 -8.54
C PRO A 44 10.65 6.15 -7.11
N GLY A 45 11.30 6.92 -6.24
CA GLY A 45 10.83 7.16 -4.87
C GLY A 45 9.49 7.88 -4.82
N ILE A 46 9.31 8.91 -5.65
CA ILE A 46 8.04 9.64 -5.81
C ILE A 46 6.97 8.72 -6.37
N GLN A 47 7.28 7.97 -7.44
CA GLN A 47 6.33 7.02 -8.04
C GLN A 47 5.85 5.98 -7.02
N MET A 48 6.80 5.36 -6.29
CA MET A 48 6.51 4.39 -5.25
C MET A 48 5.64 5.00 -4.15
N TYR A 49 5.95 6.21 -3.69
CA TYR A 49 5.17 6.85 -2.63
C TYR A 49 3.76 7.21 -3.09
N ALA A 50 3.60 7.76 -4.30
CA ALA A 50 2.30 8.07 -4.87
C ALA A 50 1.41 6.82 -4.97
N VAL A 51 1.93 5.72 -5.52
CA VAL A 51 1.20 4.45 -5.62
C VAL A 51 0.90 3.86 -4.24
N TYR A 52 1.80 4.00 -3.27
CA TYR A 52 1.52 3.64 -1.88
C TYR A 52 0.35 4.43 -1.29
N LEU A 53 0.23 5.73 -1.61
CA LEU A 53 -0.89 6.56 -1.15
C LEU A 53 -2.22 6.15 -1.80
N MET A 54 -2.21 5.76 -3.08
CA MET A 54 -3.39 5.16 -3.73
C MET A 54 -3.85 3.91 -2.99
N GLY A 55 -2.91 3.02 -2.65
CA GLY A 55 -3.23 1.82 -1.87
C GLY A 55 -3.78 2.13 -0.48
N LYS A 56 -3.26 3.17 0.18
CA LYS A 56 -3.75 3.63 1.48
C LYS A 56 -5.18 4.14 1.42
N HIS A 57 -5.52 4.93 0.41
CA HIS A 57 -6.90 5.39 0.20
C HIS A 57 -7.87 4.22 0.13
N HIS A 58 -7.61 3.25 -0.74
CA HIS A 58 -8.44 2.05 -0.86
C HIS A 58 -8.49 1.25 0.44
N TYR A 59 -7.37 1.09 1.14
CA TYR A 59 -7.32 0.39 2.43
C TYR A 59 -8.19 1.06 3.50
N LEU A 60 -8.25 2.40 3.53
CA LEU A 60 -9.11 3.13 4.45
C LEU A 60 -10.59 2.98 4.06
N ASN A 61 -10.90 3.11 2.77
CA ASN A 61 -12.28 2.98 2.27
C ASN A 61 -12.84 1.55 2.41
N ALA A 62 -11.99 0.53 2.51
CA ALA A 62 -12.42 -0.84 2.82
C ALA A 62 -13.19 -0.93 4.14
N LYS A 63 -12.99 0.01 5.08
CA LYS A 63 -13.75 0.08 6.34
C LYS A 63 -15.16 0.66 6.17
N SER A 64 -15.41 1.40 5.09
CA SER A 64 -16.63 2.17 4.87
C SER A 64 -17.60 1.52 3.87
N GLY A 65 -17.17 0.44 3.19
CA GLY A 65 -17.99 -0.29 2.23
C GLY A 65 -17.17 -0.96 1.11
N LYS A 66 -17.84 -1.79 0.29
CA LYS A 66 -17.21 -2.55 -0.83
C LYS A 66 -15.88 -3.20 -0.44
N VAL A 67 -15.89 -3.88 0.71
CA VAL A 67 -14.70 -4.32 1.44
C VAL A 67 -13.73 -5.11 0.56
N LEU A 68 -14.25 -6.12 -0.15
CA LEU A 68 -13.46 -6.98 -1.03
C LEU A 68 -12.77 -6.19 -2.16
N GLU A 69 -13.52 -5.35 -2.86
CA GLU A 69 -13.01 -4.55 -3.99
C GLU A 69 -11.92 -3.57 -3.52
N ASN A 70 -12.15 -2.92 -2.39
CA ASN A 70 -11.20 -1.97 -1.82
C ASN A 70 -9.92 -2.64 -1.33
N TYR A 71 -10.00 -3.80 -0.66
CA TYR A 71 -8.79 -4.55 -0.30
C TYR A 71 -8.03 -5.07 -1.53
N TYR A 72 -8.74 -5.48 -2.59
CA TYR A 72 -8.09 -5.87 -3.83
C TYR A 72 -7.32 -4.70 -4.45
N LYS A 73 -7.95 -3.52 -4.60
CA LYS A 73 -7.30 -2.32 -5.13
C LYS A 73 -6.12 -1.85 -4.27
N ALA A 74 -6.27 -1.93 -2.94
CA ALA A 74 -5.19 -1.64 -2.01
C ALA A 74 -4.00 -2.59 -2.22
N HIS A 75 -4.26 -3.90 -2.28
CA HIS A 75 -3.25 -4.92 -2.50
C HIS A 75 -2.50 -4.74 -3.81
N GLN A 76 -3.22 -4.48 -4.92
CA GLN A 76 -2.59 -4.23 -6.22
C GLN A 76 -1.70 -2.98 -6.21
N SER A 77 -2.13 -1.93 -5.51
CA SER A 77 -1.34 -0.70 -5.36
C SER A 77 -0.07 -0.97 -4.56
N PHE A 78 -0.15 -1.64 -3.41
CA PHE A 78 1.03 -1.98 -2.63
C PHE A 78 1.98 -2.93 -3.38
N LYS A 79 1.47 -3.89 -4.15
CA LYS A 79 2.28 -4.72 -5.07
C LYS A 79 3.01 -3.87 -6.12
N LYS A 80 2.36 -2.85 -6.67
CA LYS A 80 2.91 -1.98 -7.71
C LYS A 80 4.12 -1.17 -7.23
N VAL A 81 4.22 -0.87 -5.93
CA VAL A 81 5.44 -0.29 -5.33
C VAL A 81 6.67 -1.14 -5.65
N PHE A 82 6.59 -2.45 -5.43
CA PHE A 82 7.70 -3.38 -5.70
C PHE A 82 7.96 -3.58 -7.19
N LYS A 83 6.92 -3.48 -8.03
CA LYS A 83 7.09 -3.47 -9.49
C LYS A 83 7.91 -2.26 -9.95
N ILE A 84 7.58 -1.06 -9.47
CA ILE A 84 8.33 0.18 -9.75
C ILE A 84 9.79 0.02 -9.31
N ALA A 85 10.00 -0.44 -8.07
CA ALA A 85 11.35 -0.66 -7.55
C ALA A 85 12.18 -1.60 -8.44
N ARG A 86 11.57 -2.70 -8.88
CA ARG A 86 12.19 -3.67 -9.79
C ARG A 86 12.51 -3.08 -11.16
N ILE A 87 11.58 -2.36 -11.78
CA ILE A 87 11.75 -1.74 -13.11
C ILE A 87 12.94 -0.77 -13.09
N HIS A 88 13.03 0.06 -12.05
CA HIS A 88 14.10 1.04 -11.91
C HIS A 88 15.35 0.51 -11.19
N ARG A 89 15.42 -0.79 -10.88
CA ARG A 89 16.54 -1.44 -10.19
C ARG A 89 16.94 -0.75 -8.87
N VAL A 90 15.95 -0.29 -8.11
CA VAL A 90 16.15 0.33 -6.79
C VAL A 90 15.64 -0.56 -5.67
N ASN A 91 16.29 -0.48 -4.50
CA ASN A 91 15.89 -1.25 -3.33
C ASN A 91 14.79 -0.53 -2.53
N VAL A 92 13.74 -1.27 -2.16
CA VAL A 92 12.72 -0.77 -1.24
C VAL A 92 13.26 -0.85 0.18
N LYS A 93 13.50 0.30 0.81
CA LYS A 93 14.04 0.39 2.18
C LYS A 93 12.98 0.64 3.26
N ASN A 94 11.79 1.09 2.87
CA ASN A 94 10.76 1.49 3.84
C ASN A 94 9.95 0.28 4.33
N PRO A 95 10.01 -0.09 5.63
CA PRO A 95 9.27 -1.25 6.16
C PRO A 95 7.76 -1.14 5.97
N LYS A 96 7.21 0.07 5.92
CA LYS A 96 5.76 0.29 5.73
C LYS A 96 5.26 -0.27 4.41
N TYR A 97 6.07 -0.28 3.36
CA TYR A 97 5.67 -0.80 2.06
C TYR A 97 5.51 -2.32 2.09
N TYR A 98 6.46 -3.03 2.71
CA TYR A 98 6.39 -4.47 2.92
C TYR A 98 5.23 -4.83 3.84
N PHE A 99 5.10 -4.10 4.96
CA PHE A 99 4.05 -4.37 5.94
C PHE A 99 2.66 -4.19 5.33
N LYS A 100 2.40 -3.06 4.64
CA LYS A 100 1.09 -2.82 4.02
C LYS A 100 0.78 -3.80 2.91
N TYR A 101 1.80 -4.25 2.17
CA TYR A 101 1.60 -5.28 1.16
C TYR A 101 1.17 -6.61 1.78
N ALA A 102 1.88 -7.08 2.82
CA ALA A 102 1.54 -8.30 3.53
C ALA A 102 0.19 -8.21 4.27
N GLU A 103 -0.04 -7.10 5.00
CA GLU A 103 -1.29 -6.85 5.72
C GLU A 103 -2.48 -6.83 4.75
N SER A 104 -2.36 -6.17 3.60
CA SER A 104 -3.44 -6.17 2.60
C SER A 104 -3.72 -7.55 2.01
N ALA A 105 -2.71 -8.43 1.91
CA ALA A 105 -2.91 -9.81 1.45
C ALA A 105 -3.72 -10.61 2.48
N LEU A 106 -3.36 -10.51 3.77
CA LEU A 106 -4.13 -11.12 4.86
C LEU A 106 -5.56 -10.58 4.94
N ARG A 107 -5.76 -9.26 4.84
CA ARG A 107 -7.11 -8.70 4.81
C ARG A 107 -7.91 -9.20 3.62
N LEU A 108 -7.32 -9.26 2.45
CA LEU A 108 -7.99 -9.77 1.25
C LEU A 108 -8.36 -11.24 1.40
N SER A 109 -7.51 -12.08 2.00
CA SER A 109 -7.80 -13.50 2.21
C SER A 109 -9.02 -13.73 3.10
N GLN A 110 -9.31 -12.81 4.03
CA GLN A 110 -10.48 -12.88 4.92
C GLN A 110 -11.81 -12.59 4.20
N HIS A 111 -11.78 -12.11 2.96
CA HIS A 111 -12.97 -11.68 2.22
C HIS A 111 -13.17 -12.38 0.87
N VAL A 112 -12.14 -13.03 0.31
CA VAL A 112 -12.29 -13.83 -0.91
C VAL A 112 -13.00 -15.16 -0.59
N TRP A 113 -13.85 -15.63 -1.50
CA TRP A 113 -14.66 -16.84 -1.29
C TRP A 113 -13.92 -18.13 -1.62
N CYS A 114 -12.96 -18.07 -2.55
CA CYS A 114 -12.24 -19.25 -3.03
C CYS A 114 -11.13 -19.64 -2.04
N LEU A 115 -11.23 -20.82 -1.43
CA LEU A 115 -10.25 -21.35 -0.47
C LEU A 115 -8.81 -21.32 -1.01
N HIS A 116 -8.62 -21.72 -2.28
CA HIS A 116 -7.29 -21.68 -2.91
C HIS A 116 -6.71 -20.26 -2.94
N GLU A 117 -7.52 -19.25 -3.26
CA GLU A 117 -7.08 -17.86 -3.23
C GLU A 117 -6.82 -17.36 -1.81
N GLN A 118 -7.60 -17.82 -0.82
CA GLN A 118 -7.34 -17.51 0.59
C GLN A 118 -5.96 -18.02 1.01
N GLU A 119 -5.67 -19.30 0.79
CA GLU A 119 -4.40 -19.94 1.13
C GLU A 119 -3.21 -19.26 0.42
N ARG A 120 -3.37 -18.93 -0.87
CA ARG A 120 -2.35 -18.23 -1.65
C ARG A 120 -2.01 -16.87 -1.06
N LEU A 121 -3.02 -16.12 -0.61
CA LEU A 121 -2.86 -14.79 0.00
C LEU A 121 -2.27 -14.87 1.41
N VAL A 122 -2.69 -15.83 2.23
CA VAL A 122 -2.13 -16.09 3.56
C VAL A 122 -0.65 -16.48 3.45
N THR A 123 -0.32 -17.40 2.53
CA THR A 123 1.06 -17.82 2.26
C THR A 123 1.93 -16.64 1.82
N LEU A 124 1.40 -15.78 0.96
CA LEU A 124 2.10 -14.56 0.55
C LEU A 124 2.36 -13.63 1.74
N ALA A 125 1.35 -13.40 2.59
CA ALA A 125 1.49 -12.56 3.79
C ALA A 125 2.56 -13.12 4.74
N LYS A 126 2.54 -14.44 4.96
CA LYS A 126 3.51 -15.17 5.79
C LYS A 126 4.93 -15.04 5.26
N ASN A 127 5.14 -15.33 3.97
CA ASN A 127 6.46 -15.22 3.35
C ASN A 127 7.04 -13.80 3.43
N ILE A 128 6.23 -12.77 3.19
CA ILE A 128 6.69 -11.38 3.32
C ILE A 128 7.02 -11.06 4.78
N SER A 129 6.16 -11.47 5.72
CA SER A 129 6.35 -11.22 7.15
C SER A 129 7.63 -11.89 7.68
N ASP A 130 7.81 -13.18 7.41
CA ASP A 130 8.95 -13.96 7.86
C ASP A 130 10.26 -13.46 7.26
N ASN A 131 10.29 -13.20 5.94
CA ASN A 131 11.48 -12.65 5.30
C ASN A 131 11.80 -11.24 5.83
N SER A 132 10.78 -10.41 6.09
CA SER A 132 10.95 -9.08 6.65
C SER A 132 11.57 -9.14 8.04
N LEU A 133 11.08 -10.00 8.93
CA LEU A 133 11.65 -10.16 10.27
C LEU A 133 13.06 -10.77 10.24
N LYS A 134 13.29 -11.76 9.37
CA LYS A 134 14.58 -12.45 9.33
C LYS A 134 15.70 -11.57 8.77
N ASN A 135 15.43 -10.84 7.68
CA ASN A 135 16.49 -10.28 6.85
C ASN A 135 16.49 -8.75 6.73
N LEU A 136 15.35 -8.08 6.96
CA LEU A 136 15.21 -6.65 6.62
C LEU A 136 14.93 -5.76 7.84
N PHE A 137 14.02 -6.20 8.72
CA PHE A 137 13.41 -5.41 9.78
C PHE A 137 13.15 -6.25 11.06
N PRO A 138 14.17 -6.88 11.66
CA PRO A 138 14.02 -7.83 12.78
C PRO A 138 13.33 -7.25 14.02
N ASN A 139 13.49 -5.95 14.25
CA ASN A 139 12.92 -5.27 15.41
C ASN A 139 11.54 -4.64 15.16
N SER A 140 10.91 -4.90 14.00
CA SER A 140 9.63 -4.28 13.67
C SER A 140 8.47 -4.89 14.48
N SER A 141 7.88 -4.09 15.37
CA SER A 141 6.68 -4.48 16.13
C SER A 141 5.49 -4.81 15.22
N SER A 142 5.32 -4.08 14.11
CA SER A 142 4.25 -4.32 13.14
C SER A 142 4.37 -5.69 12.49
N PHE A 143 5.58 -6.12 12.12
CA PHE A 143 5.78 -7.45 11.57
C PHE A 143 5.66 -8.56 12.62
N LYS A 144 6.11 -8.32 13.85
CA LYS A 144 5.88 -9.26 14.97
C LYS A 144 4.38 -9.49 15.19
N TRP A 145 3.59 -8.41 15.21
CA TRP A 145 2.13 -8.50 15.29
C TRP A 145 1.52 -9.28 14.12
N LEU A 146 1.95 -8.99 12.89
CA LEU A 146 1.43 -9.65 11.69
C LEU A 146 1.76 -11.15 11.70
N LYS A 147 2.99 -11.52 12.07
CA LYS A 147 3.39 -12.92 12.22
C LYS A 147 2.52 -13.64 13.24
N ASN A 148 2.35 -13.07 14.43
CA ASN A 148 1.49 -13.67 15.46
C ASN A 148 0.04 -13.85 14.98
N THR A 149 -0.48 -12.89 14.21
CA THR A 149 -1.84 -12.98 13.63
C THR A 149 -1.96 -14.06 12.57
N LEU A 150 -0.88 -14.34 11.82
CA LEU A 150 -0.84 -15.38 10.78
C LEU A 150 -0.60 -16.79 11.34
N ASP A 151 -0.04 -16.87 12.55
CA ASP A 151 0.27 -18.12 13.24
C ASP A 151 -0.82 -18.49 14.28
N SER A 152 -1.84 -17.63 14.50
CA SER A 152 -3.03 -17.89 15.32
C SER A 152 -4.14 -18.52 14.49
#